data_AF-A0A255XQP0-F1
#
_entry.id   AF-A0A255XQP0-F1
#
_cell.length_a   1.000
_cell.length_b   1.000
_cell.length_c   1.000
_cell.angle_alpha   90.00
_cell.angle_beta   90.00
_cell.angle_gamma   90.00
#
_symmetry.space_group_name_H-M   'P 1'
#
loop_
_entity.id
_entity.type
_entity.pdbx_description
1 polymer ?
#
loop_
_entity_poly.entity_id
_entity_poly.type
_entity_poly.pdbx_seq_one_letter_code
_entity_poly.pdbx_strand_id
1 'polypeptide(L)'
;MVSFYLKTGIFKQAAALAVLLMAAGTAQAQIPSNQIPPKGVNKVVRTLLPSWQVGDVDKKLSRLCSFGRFNQRVPYKYSGHFQGPNGAALVGGAKGDGLNLFDPTGVRQRDHDYWFYRDRTSNCIVYSAKVKPEQSAIQPQRP
;
A
#
# COMPACT_ATOMS: atom_id res chain seq x y z
N MET A 1 5.21 81.73 7.76
CA MET A 1 6.31 82.23 8.60
C MET A 1 7.13 81.02 9.03
N VAL A 2 8.14 80.66 8.24
CA VAL A 2 9.59 80.88 8.47
C VAL A 2 10.15 80.07 9.64
N SER A 3 10.82 78.97 9.26
CA SER A 3 12.17 78.54 9.64
C SER A 3 12.51 78.29 11.12
N PHE A 4 12.97 77.06 11.42
CA PHE A 4 14.17 76.82 12.26
C PHE A 4 14.89 75.50 11.88
N TYR A 5 16.04 75.68 11.22
CA TYR A 5 17.37 75.06 11.43
C TYR A 5 17.61 73.55 11.66
N LEU A 6 18.37 72.99 10.70
CA LEU A 6 19.55 72.10 10.77
C LEU A 6 19.66 71.04 11.89
N LYS A 7 19.84 69.77 11.48
CA LYS A 7 21.12 69.06 11.74
C LYS A 7 21.32 67.85 10.81
N THR A 8 22.50 67.83 10.21
CA THR A 8 23.10 66.78 9.39
C THR A 8 23.26 65.46 10.15
N GLY A 9 22.95 64.35 9.50
CA GLY A 9 23.29 63.01 9.95
C GLY A 9 23.36 62.05 8.76
N ILE A 10 24.51 62.03 8.09
CA ILE A 10 24.84 60.99 7.11
C ILE A 10 25.32 59.77 7.91
N PHE A 11 24.53 58.70 7.96
CA PHE A 11 25.05 57.36 8.19
C PHE A 11 24.37 56.38 7.23
N LYS A 12 25.19 55.86 6.33
CA LYS A 12 24.90 54.81 5.36
C LYS A 12 24.50 53.54 6.12
N GLN A 13 23.32 52.98 5.86
CA GLN A 13 23.11 51.52 5.88
C GLN A 13 22.03 51.17 4.86
N ALA A 14 22.45 50.55 3.77
CA ALA A 14 21.57 49.89 2.82
C ALA A 14 20.99 48.64 3.49
N ALA A 15 19.69 48.65 3.78
CA ALA A 15 18.97 47.43 4.15
C ALA A 15 18.32 46.88 2.88
N ALA A 16 18.99 45.91 2.25
CA ALA A 16 18.40 45.10 1.20
C ALA A 16 17.20 44.34 1.78
N LEU A 17 16.00 44.66 1.30
CA LEU A 17 14.79 43.88 1.55
C LEU A 17 14.89 42.55 0.81
N ALA A 18 15.34 41.52 1.50
CA ALA A 18 15.25 40.14 1.03
C ALA A 18 13.78 39.71 1.08
N VAL A 19 13.19 39.52 -0.11
CA VAL A 19 11.88 38.89 -0.28
C VAL A 19 12.02 37.42 0.12
N LEU A 20 11.48 37.05 1.29
CA LEU A 20 11.34 35.65 1.68
C LEU A 20 10.23 35.01 0.83
N LEU A 21 10.63 34.31 -0.22
CA LEU A 21 9.81 33.31 -0.89
C LEU A 21 9.59 32.13 0.08
N MET A 22 8.45 32.13 0.77
CA MET A 22 7.96 30.98 1.52
C MET A 22 7.63 29.86 0.52
N ALA A 23 8.58 28.96 0.27
CA ALA A 23 8.29 27.71 -0.42
C ALA A 23 7.38 26.88 0.50
N ALA A 24 6.09 26.79 0.14
CA ALA A 24 5.15 25.85 0.73
C ALA A 24 5.60 24.42 0.35
N GLY A 25 6.51 23.86 1.16
CA GLY A 25 6.89 22.46 1.05
C GLY A 25 5.71 21.59 1.46
N THR A 26 5.07 20.94 0.48
CA THR A 26 4.17 19.83 0.77
C THR A 26 5.02 18.74 1.43
N ALA A 27 4.84 18.51 2.73
CA ALA A 27 5.43 17.35 3.38
C ALA A 27 4.70 16.08 2.86
N GLN A 28 5.23 15.44 1.82
CA GLN A 28 4.85 14.05 1.53
C GLN A 28 5.35 13.17 2.69
N ALA A 29 4.44 12.72 3.54
CA ALA A 29 4.73 11.70 4.54
C ALA A 29 5.20 10.42 3.83
N GLN A 30 6.51 10.17 3.85
CA GLN A 30 7.10 8.94 3.34
C GLN A 30 6.71 7.79 4.28
N ILE A 31 5.90 6.85 3.77
CA ILE A 31 5.54 5.65 4.53
C ILE A 31 6.83 4.85 4.78
N PRO A 32 7.21 4.54 6.04
CA PRO A 32 8.42 3.81 6.35
C PRO A 32 8.44 2.47 5.60
N SER A 33 9.51 2.19 4.86
CA SER A 33 9.67 0.95 4.06
C SER A 33 9.50 -0.34 4.89
N ASN A 34 9.67 -0.26 6.21
CA ASN A 34 9.50 -1.38 7.14
C ASN A 34 8.02 -1.74 7.43
N GLN A 35 7.07 -0.96 6.90
CA GLN A 35 5.62 -1.22 7.00
C GLN A 35 5.03 -1.81 5.72
N ILE A 36 5.85 -2.00 4.68
CA ILE A 36 5.42 -2.62 3.44
C ILE A 36 5.24 -4.12 3.74
N PRO A 37 4.01 -4.65 3.66
CA PRO A 37 3.77 -6.06 3.88
C PRO A 37 4.68 -6.88 2.95
N PRO A 38 5.49 -7.83 3.46
CA PRO A 38 6.30 -8.69 2.61
C PRO A 38 5.44 -9.29 1.51
N LYS A 39 5.93 -9.20 0.27
CA LYS A 39 5.20 -9.69 -0.91
C LYS A 39 5.12 -11.22 -0.83
N GLY A 40 3.90 -11.75 -0.69
CA GLY A 40 3.68 -13.18 -0.69
C GLY A 40 2.62 -13.65 0.30
N VAL A 41 1.69 -14.46 -0.20
CA VAL A 41 0.58 -15.03 0.58
C VAL A 41 0.97 -16.30 1.36
N ASN A 42 2.21 -16.42 1.81
CA ASN A 42 2.72 -17.62 2.50
C ASN A 42 2.91 -17.44 4.01
N LYS A 43 2.50 -16.28 4.56
CA LYS A 43 2.59 -15.96 5.98
C LYS A 43 1.49 -15.00 6.39
N VAL A 44 1.36 -14.79 7.70
CA VAL A 44 0.54 -13.72 8.26
C VAL A 44 1.32 -12.42 8.22
N VAL A 45 0.66 -11.35 7.80
CA VAL A 45 1.26 -10.02 7.68
C VAL A 45 0.40 -8.99 8.42
N ARG A 46 1.03 -7.99 9.04
CA ARG A 46 0.35 -6.86 9.70
C ARG A 46 0.86 -5.55 9.09
N THR A 47 -0.03 -4.62 8.80
CA THR A 47 0.32 -3.33 8.19
C THR A 47 -0.72 -2.24 8.49
N LEU A 48 -0.30 -0.98 8.39
CA LEU A 48 -1.18 0.20 8.52
C LEU A 48 -1.75 0.66 7.17
N LEU A 49 -1.37 0.02 6.07
CA LEU A 49 -1.96 0.28 4.76
C LEU A 49 -3.45 -0.13 4.75
N PRO A 50 -4.25 0.35 3.78
CA PRO A 50 -5.60 -0.16 3.59
C PRO A 50 -5.61 -1.51 2.84
N SER A 51 -6.61 -2.33 3.13
CA SER A 51 -6.72 -3.70 2.61
C SER A 51 -6.79 -3.84 1.09
N TRP A 52 -7.31 -2.86 0.36
CA TRP A 52 -7.38 -2.89 -1.11
C TRP A 52 -6.02 -2.69 -1.81
N GLN A 53 -4.92 -2.46 -1.06
CA GLN A 53 -3.57 -2.36 -1.63
C GLN A 53 -2.93 -3.73 -1.91
N VAL A 54 -3.60 -4.83 -1.56
CA VAL A 54 -3.08 -6.19 -1.77
C VAL A 54 -3.14 -6.67 -3.21
N GLY A 55 -3.93 -6.00 -4.06
CA GLY A 55 -4.13 -6.35 -5.45
C GLY A 55 -5.38 -5.69 -6.04
N ASP A 56 -5.64 -5.97 -7.31
CA ASP A 56 -6.81 -5.44 -8.02
C ASP A 56 -8.03 -6.32 -7.78
N VAL A 57 -9.23 -5.73 -7.70
CA VAL A 57 -10.48 -6.49 -7.56
C VAL A 57 -10.73 -7.31 -8.83
N ASP A 58 -10.77 -8.63 -8.68
CA ASP A 58 -11.17 -9.54 -9.76
C ASP A 58 -12.66 -9.89 -9.64
N LYS A 59 -13.49 -9.28 -10.49
CA LYS A 59 -14.95 -9.46 -10.46
C LYS A 59 -15.37 -10.90 -10.76
N LYS A 60 -14.65 -11.60 -11.64
CA LYS A 60 -14.97 -12.98 -12.02
C LYS A 60 -14.69 -13.90 -10.84
N LEU A 61 -13.52 -13.76 -10.22
CA LEU A 61 -13.15 -14.56 -9.05
C LEU A 61 -14.00 -14.21 -7.82
N SER A 62 -14.36 -12.94 -7.63
CA SER A 62 -15.28 -12.51 -6.57
C SER A 62 -16.65 -13.18 -6.70
N ARG A 63 -17.20 -13.27 -7.92
CA ARG A 63 -18.44 -14.00 -8.19
C ARG A 63 -18.30 -15.49 -7.87
N LEU A 64 -17.20 -16.12 -8.29
CA LEU A 64 -16.95 -17.54 -7.97
C LEU A 64 -16.79 -17.78 -6.47
N CYS A 65 -16.05 -16.92 -5.78
CA CYS A 65 -15.88 -16.98 -4.33
C CYS A 65 -17.21 -16.87 -3.59
N SER A 66 -18.08 -15.98 -4.05
CA SER A 66 -19.43 -15.78 -3.48
C SER A 66 -20.33 -17.01 -3.63
N PHE A 67 -20.02 -17.89 -4.59
CA PHE A 67 -20.67 -19.19 -4.77
C PHE A 67 -19.89 -20.37 -4.17
N GLY A 68 -18.81 -20.11 -3.43
CA GLY A 68 -18.00 -21.18 -2.85
C GLY A 68 -17.15 -21.94 -3.87
N ARG A 69 -16.87 -21.37 -5.05
CA ARG A 69 -16.14 -22.01 -6.16
C ARG A 69 -14.74 -21.44 -6.39
N PHE A 70 -14.28 -20.53 -5.54
CA PHE A 70 -12.93 -19.98 -5.56
C PHE A 70 -12.62 -19.37 -4.18
N ASN A 71 -12.06 -20.16 -3.26
CA ASN A 71 -12.01 -19.81 -1.83
C ASN A 71 -10.71 -20.32 -1.18
N GLN A 72 -10.47 -19.97 0.08
CA GLN A 72 -9.41 -20.62 0.85
C GLN A 72 -9.83 -22.04 1.27
N ARG A 73 -8.90 -23.00 1.18
CA ARG A 73 -9.08 -24.34 1.76
C ARG A 73 -9.21 -24.27 3.27
N VAL A 74 -8.27 -23.56 3.92
CA VAL A 74 -8.29 -23.26 5.36
C VAL A 74 -8.41 -21.74 5.52
N PRO A 75 -9.52 -21.22 6.06
CA PRO A 75 -9.73 -19.77 6.21
C PRO A 75 -8.63 -19.13 7.04
N TYR A 76 -8.08 -18.03 6.54
CA TYR A 76 -7.11 -17.19 7.24
C TYR A 76 -5.83 -17.92 7.70
N LYS A 77 -5.53 -19.10 7.15
CA LYS A 77 -4.23 -19.78 7.36
C LYS A 77 -3.05 -18.87 6.97
N TYR A 78 -3.25 -18.14 5.88
CA TYR A 78 -2.44 -16.99 5.50
C TYR A 78 -3.36 -15.79 5.47
N SER A 79 -2.89 -14.64 5.96
CA SER A 79 -3.75 -13.47 6.12
C SER A 79 -2.95 -12.17 6.18
N GLY A 80 -3.60 -11.09 5.74
CA GLY A 80 -3.14 -9.73 5.94
C GLY A 80 -4.06 -9.02 6.91
N HIS A 81 -3.50 -8.49 7.99
CA HIS A 81 -4.15 -7.71 9.02
C HIS A 81 -3.87 -6.23 8.74
N PHE A 82 -4.85 -5.55 8.17
CA PHE A 82 -4.79 -4.12 7.84
C PHE A 82 -5.42 -3.35 9.00
N GLN A 83 -4.62 -2.51 9.67
CA GLN A 83 -4.96 -1.87 10.94
C GLN A 83 -4.88 -0.33 10.87
N GLY A 84 -4.74 0.23 9.67
CA GLY A 84 -4.74 1.67 9.46
C GLY A 84 -6.09 2.33 9.75
N PRO A 85 -6.13 3.66 9.89
CA PRO A 85 -7.37 4.41 10.14
C PRO A 85 -8.37 4.31 8.98
N ASN A 86 -7.91 3.99 7.78
CA ASN A 86 -8.72 3.80 6.58
C ASN A 86 -8.53 2.38 6.05
N GLY A 87 -9.63 1.71 5.72
CA GLY A 87 -9.57 0.40 5.04
C GLY A 87 -9.06 -0.75 5.89
N ALA A 88 -9.17 -0.63 7.22
CA ALA A 88 -8.88 -1.72 8.14
C ALA A 88 -9.73 -2.95 7.82
N ALA A 89 -9.07 -4.08 7.64
CA ALA A 89 -9.73 -5.35 7.38
C ALA A 89 -8.77 -6.51 7.64
N LEU A 90 -9.36 -7.68 7.86
CA LEU A 90 -8.67 -8.95 7.72
C LEU A 90 -8.98 -9.50 6.33
N VAL A 91 -7.94 -9.82 5.56
CA VAL A 91 -8.07 -10.55 4.31
C VAL A 91 -7.32 -11.87 4.41
N GLY A 92 -7.95 -12.94 3.94
CA GLY A 92 -7.34 -14.25 3.85
C GLY A 92 -6.53 -14.42 2.57
N GLY A 93 -5.75 -15.49 2.49
CA GLY A 93 -4.73 -15.62 1.48
C GLY A 93 -4.59 -17.03 0.88
N ALA A 94 -4.40 -17.08 -0.45
CA ALA A 94 -3.97 -18.27 -1.18
C ALA A 94 -3.08 -17.91 -2.40
N LYS A 95 -2.36 -18.88 -2.97
CA LYS A 95 -1.52 -18.69 -4.18
C LYS A 95 -2.02 -19.49 -5.38
N GLY A 96 -1.73 -19.00 -6.57
CA GLY A 96 -2.05 -19.64 -7.84
C GLY A 96 -1.32 -20.95 -8.12
N ASP A 97 -0.21 -21.21 -7.43
CA ASP A 97 0.45 -22.51 -7.42
C ASP A 97 -0.38 -23.61 -6.72
N GLY A 98 -1.45 -23.23 -6.00
CA GLY A 98 -2.34 -24.13 -5.27
C GLY A 98 -2.24 -24.02 -3.75
N LEU A 99 -1.29 -23.24 -3.21
CA LEU A 99 -1.15 -23.02 -1.77
C LEU A 99 -2.45 -22.46 -1.18
N ASN A 100 -3.07 -23.23 -0.28
CA ASN A 100 -4.33 -22.88 0.40
C ASN A 100 -5.51 -22.53 -0.52
N LEU A 101 -5.45 -22.83 -1.82
CA LEU A 101 -6.47 -22.43 -2.78
C LEU A 101 -7.43 -23.58 -3.10
N PHE A 102 -8.72 -23.33 -2.92
CA PHE A 102 -9.79 -24.16 -3.45
C PHE A 102 -10.30 -23.54 -4.75
N ASP A 103 -10.00 -24.18 -5.88
CA ASP A 103 -10.40 -23.76 -7.22
C ASP A 103 -10.80 -25.00 -8.05
N PRO A 104 -12.02 -25.52 -7.87
CA PRO A 104 -12.54 -26.66 -8.64
C PRO A 104 -12.77 -26.31 -10.11
N THR A 105 -12.82 -25.03 -10.46
CA THR A 105 -13.04 -24.56 -11.84
C THR A 105 -11.76 -24.42 -12.65
N GLY A 106 -10.59 -24.48 -12.01
CA GLY A 106 -9.29 -24.37 -12.66
C GLY A 106 -9.01 -22.98 -13.26
N VAL A 107 -9.66 -21.92 -12.77
CA VAL A 107 -9.54 -20.57 -13.34
C VAL A 107 -8.36 -19.78 -12.78
N ARG A 108 -7.61 -20.32 -11.81
CA ARG A 108 -6.44 -19.66 -11.25
C ARG A 108 -5.34 -19.45 -12.30
N GLN A 109 -4.75 -18.28 -12.27
CA GLN A 109 -3.45 -17.98 -12.85
C GLN A 109 -2.36 -18.36 -11.87
N ARG A 110 -1.33 -19.09 -12.33
CA ARG A 110 -0.27 -19.66 -11.46
C ARG A 110 0.67 -18.61 -10.88
N ASP A 111 0.88 -17.51 -11.59
CA ASP A 111 1.76 -16.39 -11.24
C ASP A 111 1.07 -15.31 -10.41
N HIS A 112 -0.04 -15.66 -9.75
CA HIS A 112 -0.85 -14.73 -8.98
C HIS A 112 -1.00 -15.15 -7.52
N ASP A 113 -1.08 -14.14 -6.68
CA ASP A 113 -1.47 -14.21 -5.28
C ASP A 113 -2.92 -13.72 -5.17
N TYR A 114 -3.74 -14.45 -4.40
CA TYR A 114 -5.16 -14.15 -4.20
C TYR A 114 -5.44 -13.79 -2.75
N TRP A 115 -6.15 -12.68 -2.56
CA TRP A 115 -6.58 -12.21 -1.25
C TRP A 115 -8.10 -12.14 -1.16
N PHE A 116 -8.64 -12.69 -0.08
CA PHE A 116 -10.06 -12.91 0.11
C PHE A 116 -10.58 -12.02 1.23
N TYR A 117 -11.44 -11.07 0.89
CA TYR A 117 -12.23 -10.33 1.87
C TYR A 117 -13.61 -10.99 2.00
N ARG A 118 -14.00 -11.29 3.24
CA ARG A 118 -15.26 -11.99 3.57
C ARG A 118 -15.42 -13.32 2.83
N ASP A 119 -14.35 -14.11 2.82
CA ASP A 119 -14.35 -15.47 2.25
C ASP A 119 -15.53 -16.31 2.79
N ARG A 120 -16.09 -17.16 1.92
CA ARG A 120 -17.25 -18.05 2.19
C ARG A 120 -18.57 -17.33 2.48
N THR A 121 -18.67 -16.06 2.14
CA THR A 121 -19.93 -15.30 2.19
C THR A 121 -20.38 -14.89 0.80
N SER A 122 -21.66 -14.54 0.64
CA SER A 122 -22.20 -14.00 -0.62
C SER A 122 -21.60 -12.65 -1.04
N ASN A 123 -20.90 -11.97 -0.13
CA ASN A 123 -20.23 -10.69 -0.38
C ASN A 123 -18.71 -10.87 -0.48
N CYS A 124 -18.25 -12.05 -0.90
CA CYS A 124 -16.82 -12.31 -1.03
C CYS A 124 -16.20 -11.46 -2.14
N ILE A 125 -15.11 -10.78 -1.80
CA ILE A 125 -14.29 -10.02 -2.75
C ILE A 125 -12.93 -10.69 -2.84
N VAL A 126 -12.51 -10.96 -4.08
CA VAL A 126 -11.18 -11.48 -4.39
C VAL A 126 -10.35 -10.37 -5.00
N TYR A 127 -9.22 -10.08 -4.38
CA TYR A 127 -8.16 -9.27 -4.96
C TYR A 127 -7.10 -10.18 -5.55
N SER A 128 -6.60 -9.81 -6.72
CA SER A 128 -5.62 -10.55 -7.51
C SER A 128 -4.38 -9.68 -7.70
N ALA A 129 -3.20 -10.23 -7.41
CA ALA A 129 -1.93 -9.56 -7.65
C ALA A 129 -0.95 -10.47 -8.35
N LYS A 130 -0.38 -10.01 -9.46
CA LYS A 130 0.70 -10.72 -10.13
C LYS A 130 1.94 -10.74 -9.22
N VAL A 131 2.43 -11.93 -8.93
CA VAL A 131 3.65 -12.12 -8.14
C VAL A 131 4.82 -11.70 -9.01
N LYS A 132 5.51 -10.62 -8.65
CA LYS A 132 6.83 -10.35 -9.22
C LYS A 132 7.78 -11.41 -8.66
N PRO A 133 8.59 -12.09 -9.50
CA PRO A 133 9.60 -13.02 -8.99
C PRO A 133 10.44 -12.32 -7.93
N GLU A 134 10.66 -13.00 -6.81
CA GLU A 134 11.44 -12.46 -5.71
C GLU A 134 12.83 -12.06 -6.22
N GLN A 135 13.18 -10.78 -6.12
CA GLN A 135 14.44 -10.27 -6.66
C GLN A 135 15.67 -10.88 -5.93
N SER A 136 15.46 -11.52 -4.78
CA SER A 136 16.43 -12.36 -4.07
C SER A 136 16.78 -13.66 -4.83
N ALA A 137 15.89 -14.17 -5.68
CA ALA A 137 16.16 -15.35 -6.51
C ALA A 137 16.95 -15.03 -7.80
N ILE A 138 17.24 -13.75 -8.04
CA ILE A 138 17.98 -13.26 -9.21
C ILE A 138 19.40 -12.79 -8.82
N GLN A 139 19.69 -12.64 -7.53
CA GLN A 139 21.08 -12.43 -7.12
C GLN A 139 21.80 -13.78 -7.14
N PRO A 140 22.89 -13.96 -7.92
CA PRO A 140 23.75 -15.12 -7.78
C PRO A 140 24.14 -15.21 -6.31
N GLN A 141 23.97 -16.38 -5.70
CA GLN A 141 24.59 -16.66 -4.41
C GLN A 141 26.09 -16.39 -4.58
N ARG A 142 26.57 -15.33 -3.93
CA ARG A 142 28.00 -15.03 -3.92
C ARG A 142 28.69 -16.21 -3.21
N PRO A 143 29.72 -16.82 -3.82
CA PRO A 143 30.41 -17.98 -3.25
C PRO A 143 31.01 -17.67 -1.87
#